data_AF-A0A3R9RK16-F1
#
_entry.id   AF-A0A3R9RK16-F1
#
_cell.length_a   1.000
_cell.length_b   1.000
_cell.length_c   1.000
_cell.angle_alpha   90.00
_cell.angle_beta   90.00
_cell.angle_gamma   90.00
#
_symmetry.space_group_name_H-M   'P 1'
#
loop_
_entity.id
_entity.type
_entity.pdbx_description
1 polymer ?
#
loop_
_entity_poly.entity_id
_entity_poly.type
_entity_poly.pdbx_seq_one_letter_code
_entity_poly.pdbx_strand_id
1 'polypeptide(L)'
;MRESSLMMLHYAAAVVLLVTGSIHLMKNNIPGMEIHGPLYLVNMLIFVSALMYHAMNGVRVILIELMPKRSRAISYIILVLGIIIYLYIANLVIALVR
;
A
#
# COMPACT_ATOMS: atom_id res chain seq x y z
N MET A 1 -6.40 22.16 -1.83
CA MET A 1 -5.58 21.57 -0.74
C MET A 1 -5.76 20.05 -0.60
N ARG A 2 -6.97 19.48 -0.69
CA ARG A 2 -7.17 18.02 -0.50
C ARG A 2 -6.47 17.15 -1.56
N GLU A 3 -6.55 17.52 -2.84
CA GLU A 3 -5.88 16.84 -3.96
C GLU A 3 -4.35 16.85 -3.82
N SER A 4 -3.76 17.99 -3.49
CA SER A 4 -2.30 18.12 -3.30
C SER A 4 -1.79 17.26 -2.14
N SER A 5 -2.56 17.13 -1.06
CA SER A 5 -2.20 16.24 0.05
C SER A 5 -2.27 14.75 -0.34
N LEU A 6 -3.26 14.34 -1.15
CA LEU A 6 -3.35 12.96 -1.64
C LEU A 6 -2.20 12.61 -2.58
N MET A 7 -1.79 13.54 -3.44
CA MET A 7 -0.61 13.35 -4.30
C MET A 7 0.69 13.29 -3.50
N MET A 8 0.85 14.15 -2.49
CA MET A 8 2.02 14.07 -1.59
C MET A 8 2.10 12.72 -0.88
N LEU A 9 0.97 12.22 -0.36
CA LEU A 9 0.90 10.90 0.26
C LEU A 9 1.20 9.77 -0.74
N HIS A 10 0.84 9.92 -2.02
CA HIS A 10 1.14 8.94 -3.06
C HIS A 10 2.65 8.81 -3.29
N TYR A 11 3.36 9.94 -3.34
CA TYR A 11 4.82 9.95 -3.41
C TYR A 11 5.48 9.41 -2.13
N ALA A 12 4.98 9.81 -0.97
CA ALA A 12 5.49 9.30 0.31
C ALA A 12 5.30 7.77 0.41
N ALA A 13 4.14 7.26 0.00
CA ALA A 13 3.88 5.82 -0.06
C ALA A 13 4.82 5.10 -1.03
N ALA A 14 5.16 5.71 -2.17
CA ALA A 14 6.15 5.14 -3.10
C ALA A 14 7.54 4.99 -2.46
N VAL A 15 7.98 5.99 -1.69
CA VAL A 15 9.27 5.91 -0.96
C VAL A 15 9.23 4.82 0.11
N VAL A 16 8.15 4.76 0.89
CA VAL A 16 7.95 3.71 1.90
C VAL A 16 7.94 2.32 1.26
N LEU A 17 7.30 2.17 0.11
CA LEU A 17 7.28 0.94 -0.68
C LEU A 17 8.68 0.49 -1.08
N LEU A 18 9.51 1.41 -1.59
CA LEU A 18 10.88 1.08 -1.98
C LEU A 18 11.69 0.57 -0.79
N VAL A 19 11.59 1.22 0.37
CA VAL A 19 12.33 0.82 1.58
C VAL A 19 11.84 -0.52 2.12
N THR A 20 10.55 -0.63 2.41
CA THR A 20 9.98 -1.82 3.06
C THR A 20 9.93 -3.05 2.14
N GLY A 21 9.72 -2.82 0.84
CA GLY A 21 9.83 -3.84 -0.20
C GLY A 21 11.27 -4.32 -0.40
N SER A 22 12.26 -3.43 -0.34
CA SER A 22 13.68 -3.84 -0.38
C SER A 22 14.04 -4.73 0.81
N ILE A 23 13.60 -4.38 2.03
CA ILE A 23 13.78 -5.23 3.22
C ILE A 23 13.18 -6.63 2.99
N HIS A 24 11.96 -6.70 2.44
CA HIS A 24 11.32 -7.98 2.12
C HIS A 24 12.10 -8.78 1.07
N LEU A 25 12.57 -8.15 0.00
CA LEU A 25 13.36 -8.81 -1.04
C LEU A 25 14.69 -9.32 -0.49
N MET A 26 15.40 -8.49 0.28
CA MET A 26 16.68 -8.87 0.87
C MET A 26 16.53 -10.08 1.80
N LYS A 27 15.53 -10.06 2.69
CA LYS A 27 15.23 -11.17 3.61
C LYS A 27 14.99 -12.50 2.91
N ASN A 28 14.42 -12.51 1.71
CA ASN A 28 14.08 -13.74 0.98
C ASN A 28 15.12 -14.16 -0.07
N ASN A 29 16.09 -13.30 -0.40
CA ASN A 29 17.02 -13.55 -1.51
C ASN A 29 18.51 -13.43 -1.12
N ILE A 30 18.84 -12.87 0.04
CA ILE A 30 20.23 -12.77 0.54
C ILE A 30 20.46 -13.85 1.60
N PRO A 31 21.30 -14.86 1.33
CA PRO A 31 21.65 -15.89 2.31
C PRO A 31 22.27 -15.28 3.57
N GLY A 32 21.87 -15.77 4.76
CA GLY A 32 22.38 -15.31 6.05
C GLY A 32 21.73 -14.02 6.59
N MET A 33 20.75 -13.44 5.89
CA MET A 33 20.01 -12.29 6.39
C MET A 33 18.82 -12.71 7.27
N GLU A 34 19.00 -12.67 8.59
CA GLU A 34 17.98 -13.10 9.56
C GLU A 34 17.04 -11.97 10.00
N ILE A 35 16.19 -11.48 9.10
CA ILE A 35 15.12 -10.54 9.47
C ILE A 35 13.83 -11.32 9.77
N HIS A 36 13.46 -11.40 11.04
CA HIS A 36 12.33 -12.22 11.51
C HIS A 36 11.59 -11.58 12.70
N GLY A 37 10.51 -12.24 13.13
CA GLY A 37 9.77 -11.85 14.34
C GLY A 37 8.94 -10.57 14.20
N PRO A 38 8.64 -9.90 15.33
CA PRO A 38 7.70 -8.77 15.36
C PRO A 38 8.10 -7.59 14.47
N LEU A 39 9.40 -7.29 14.36
CA LEU A 39 9.88 -6.20 13.51
C LEU A 39 9.64 -6.47 12.02
N TYR A 40 9.82 -7.72 11.60
CA TYR A 40 9.52 -8.11 10.22
C TYR A 40 8.01 -8.06 9.95
N LEU A 41 7.17 -8.47 10.90
CA LEU A 41 5.72 -8.30 10.78
C LEU A 41 5.33 -6.82 10.63
N VAL A 42 5.89 -5.93 11.46
CA VAL A 42 5.65 -4.49 11.36
C VAL A 42 6.10 -3.96 9.99
N ASN A 43 7.27 -4.36 9.49
CA ASN A 43 7.72 -4.01 8.13
C ASN A 43 6.70 -4.45 7.07
N MET A 44 6.20 -5.68 7.15
CA MET A 44 5.22 -6.21 6.19
C MET A 44 3.88 -5.48 6.26
N LEU A 45 3.41 -5.09 7.44
CA LEU A 45 2.17 -4.31 7.59
C LEU A 45 2.33 -2.89 7.04
N ILE A 46 3.47 -2.24 7.26
CA ILE A 46 3.79 -0.95 6.66
C ILE A 46 3.88 -1.08 5.13
N PHE A 47 4.55 -2.13 4.64
CA PHE A 47 4.67 -2.42 3.21
C PHE A 47 3.30 -2.57 2.54
N VAL A 48 2.42 -3.42 3.09
CA VAL A 48 1.06 -3.61 2.57
C VAL A 48 0.24 -2.32 2.65
N SER A 49 0.35 -1.55 3.74
CA SER A 49 -0.35 -0.27 3.86
C SER A 49 0.05 0.72 2.77
N ALA A 50 1.37 0.86 2.54
CA ALA A 50 1.91 1.73 1.51
C ALA A 50 1.54 1.23 0.11
N LEU A 51 1.62 -0.08 -0.14
CA LEU A 51 1.21 -0.71 -1.40
C LEU A 51 -0.25 -0.44 -1.73
N MET A 52 -1.13 -0.74 -0.78
CA MET A 52 -2.56 -0.56 -0.95
C MET A 52 -2.92 0.90 -1.18
N TYR A 53 -2.35 1.82 -0.40
CA TYR A 53 -2.58 3.24 -0.62
C TYR A 53 -2.10 3.69 -2.01
N HIS A 54 -0.85 3.37 -2.38
CA HIS A 54 -0.24 3.81 -3.63
C HIS A 54 -0.99 3.26 -4.85
N ALA A 55 -1.29 1.96 -4.86
CA ALA A 55 -2.03 1.30 -5.94
C ALA A 55 -3.46 1.84 -6.06
N MET A 56 -4.22 1.89 -4.97
CA MET A 56 -5.60 2.34 -5.00
C MET A 56 -5.71 3.83 -5.37
N ASN A 57 -4.81 4.69 -4.85
CA ASN A 57 -4.79 6.09 -5.26
C ASN A 57 -4.37 6.27 -6.72
N GLY A 58 -3.42 5.47 -7.22
CA GLY A 58 -3.05 5.47 -8.64
C GLY A 58 -4.24 5.13 -9.54
N VAL A 59 -4.96 4.05 -9.22
CA VAL A 59 -6.20 3.65 -9.93
C VAL A 59 -7.26 4.75 -9.85
N ARG A 60 -7.46 5.37 -8.67
CA ARG A 60 -8.38 6.49 -8.51
C ARG A 60 -8.04 7.63 -9.47
N VAL A 61 -6.78 8.04 -9.55
CA VAL A 61 -6.35 9.14 -10.42
C VAL A 61 -6.62 8.81 -11.89
N ILE A 62 -6.21 7.63 -12.36
CA ILE A 62 -6.47 7.17 -13.73
C ILE A 62 -7.98 7.22 -14.05
N LEU A 63 -8.82 6.69 -13.16
CA LEU A 63 -10.27 6.67 -13.39
C LEU A 63 -10.88 8.08 -13.39
N ILE A 64 -10.38 8.99 -12.54
CA ILE A 64 -10.83 10.39 -12.52
C ILE A 64 -10.47 11.11 -13.82
N GLU A 65 -9.28 10.85 -14.36
CA GLU A 65 -8.85 11.40 -15.65
C GLU A 65 -9.75 10.91 -16.81
N LEU A 66 -10.12 9.63 -16.80
CA LEU A 66 -11.01 9.04 -17.80
C LEU A 66 -12.47 9.49 -17.65
N MET A 67 -12.94 9.74 -16.42
CA MET A 67 -14.34 10.03 -16.11
C MET A 67 -14.48 11.22 -15.14
N PRO A 68 -14.09 12.45 -15.53
CA PRO A 68 -13.93 13.57 -14.60
C PRO A 68 -15.25 13.98 -13.91
N LYS A 69 -16.38 13.83 -14.60
CA LYS A 69 -17.72 14.13 -14.03
C LYS A 69 -18.12 13.20 -12.88
N ARG A 70 -17.43 12.07 -12.67
CA ARG A 70 -17.73 11.06 -11.65
C ARG A 70 -16.70 11.00 -10.52
N SER A 71 -15.82 12.00 -10.39
CA SER A 71 -14.65 11.97 -9.50
C SER A 71 -14.95 11.64 -8.03
N ARG A 72 -16.05 12.19 -7.48
CA ARG A 72 -16.50 11.88 -6.12
C ARG A 72 -16.93 10.41 -5.96
N ALA A 73 -17.73 9.90 -6.90
CA ALA A 73 -18.18 8.52 -6.87
C ALA A 73 -17.00 7.56 -6.98
N ILE A 74 -16.07 7.82 -7.90
CA ILE A 74 -14.82 7.04 -8.07
C ILE A 74 -14.03 7.01 -6.76
N SER A 75 -13.82 8.17 -6.13
CA SER A 75 -13.06 8.25 -4.88
C SER A 75 -13.69 7.42 -3.75
N TYR A 76 -15.02 7.43 -3.61
CA TYR A 76 -15.71 6.63 -2.60
C TYR A 76 -15.67 5.14 -2.91
N ILE A 77 -15.91 4.74 -4.17
CA ILE A 77 -15.85 3.35 -4.59
C ILE A 77 -14.45 2.78 -4.33
N ILE A 78 -13.41 3.51 -4.76
CA ILE A 78 -12.02 3.10 -4.54
C ILE A 78 -11.68 3.03 -3.05
N LEU A 79 -12.17 3.97 -2.23
CA LEU A 79 -11.95 3.91 -0.78
C LEU A 79 -12.57 2.65 -0.16
N VAL A 80 -13.83 2.35 -0.47
CA VAL A 80 -14.54 1.18 0.07
C VAL A 80 -13.86 -0.12 -0.36
N LEU A 81 -13.55 -0.26 -1.66
CA LEU A 81 -12.83 -1.42 -2.18
C LEU A 81 -11.44 -1.54 -1.55
N GLY A 82 -10.72 -0.42 -1.42
CA GLY A 82 -9.40 -0.38 -0.81
C GLY A 82 -9.41 -0.86 0.64
N ILE A 83 -10.40 -0.45 1.43
CA ILE A 83 -10.55 -0.91 2.83
C ILE A 83 -10.81 -2.41 2.88
N ILE A 84 -11.74 -2.94 2.08
CA ILE A 84 -12.09 -4.37 2.07
C ILE A 84 -10.85 -5.21 1.70
N ILE A 85 -10.16 -4.84 0.62
CA ILE A 85 -8.97 -5.55 0.15
C ILE A 85 -7.84 -5.45 1.19
N TYR A 86 -7.63 -4.26 1.78
CA TYR A 86 -6.60 -4.05 2.80
C TYR A 86 -6.82 -4.96 4.01
N LEU A 87 -8.04 -5.04 4.54
CA LEU A 87 -8.34 -5.88 5.70
C LEU A 87 -8.06 -7.37 5.41
N TYR A 88 -8.43 -7.83 4.21
CA TYR A 88 -8.16 -9.20 3.78
C TYR A 88 -6.65 -9.48 3.69
N ILE A 89 -5.88 -8.61 3.00
CA ILE A 89 -4.44 -8.80 2.81
C ILE A 89 -3.68 -8.64 4.14
N ALA A 90 -4.04 -7.67 4.97
CA ALA A 90 -3.39 -7.47 6.27
C ALA A 90 -3.58 -8.69 7.16
N ASN A 91 -4.79 -9.27 7.19
CA ASN A 91 -5.05 -10.51 7.92
C ASN A 91 -4.23 -11.68 7.38
N LEU A 92 -4.12 -11.80 6.05
CA LEU A 92 -3.28 -12.81 5.40
C LEU A 92 -1.80 -12.65 5.78
N VAL A 93 -1.28 -11.42 5.77
CA VAL A 93 0.11 -11.14 6.18
C VAL A 93 0.35 -11.52 7.64
N ILE A 94 -0.57 -11.18 8.54
CA ILE A 94 -0.45 -11.56 9.96
C ILE A 94 -0.41 -13.09 10.11
N ALA A 95 -1.24 -13.82 9.35
CA ALA A 95 -1.28 -15.27 9.40
C ALA A 95 -0.04 -15.95 8.80
N LEU A 96 0.57 -15.37 7.77
CA LEU A 96 1.74 -15.95 7.09
C LEU A 96 3.09 -15.59 7.71
N VAL A 97 3.15 -14.50 8.48
CA VAL A 97 4.40 -13.98 9.05
C VAL A 97 4.55 -14.30 10.55
N ARG A 98 3.45 -14.63 11.24
CA ARG A 98 3.51 -15.26 12.57
C ARG A 98 4.13 -16.66 12.49
#